data_AF-A0A1D2MAP4-F1
#
_entry.id   AF-A0A1D2MAP4-F1
#
_cell.length_a   1.000
_cell.length_b   1.000
_cell.length_c   1.000
_cell.angle_alpha   90.00
_cell.angle_beta   90.00
_cell.angle_gamma   90.00
#
_symmetry.space_group_name_H-M   'P 1'
#
loop_
_entity.id
_entity.type
_entity.pdbx_description
1 polymer ?
#
loop_
_entity_poly.entity_id
_entity_poly.type
_entity_poly.pdbx_seq_one_letter_code
_entity_poly.pdbx_strand_id
1 'polypeptide(L)'
;MSKSGVTHGTPSAKQRDASFKKKFARNFGKMFRESIGTDVRIITGDATFQAHTFMLKAQSSVFAAMFNNNMIENQTKTLTISDFDDVVVKGMLEYLYTGQPGCMAERAPELLQIAEKYDLDETEGGL
;
A
#
# COMPACT_ATOMS: atom_id res chain seq x y z
N MET A 1 9.98 0.71 52.69
CA MET A 1 10.25 0.17 51.33
C MET A 1 8.90 0.07 50.61
N SER A 2 8.53 1.06 49.80
CA SER A 2 7.26 1.07 49.07
C SER A 2 7.51 0.54 47.65
N LYS A 3 6.96 -0.62 47.32
CA LYS A 3 6.98 -1.11 45.93
C LYS A 3 5.87 -0.39 45.18
N SER A 4 6.26 0.56 44.33
CA SER A 4 5.37 1.20 43.35
C SER A 4 4.74 0.11 42.48
N GLY A 5 3.43 -0.05 42.60
CA GLY A 5 2.64 -0.90 41.73
C GLY A 5 2.63 -0.30 40.33
N VAL A 6 3.31 -0.96 39.40
CA VAL A 6 3.14 -0.66 37.98
C VAL A 6 1.74 -1.15 37.59
N THR A 7 0.78 -0.24 37.57
CA THR A 7 -0.55 -0.51 37.03
C THR A 7 -0.43 -0.58 35.51
N HIS A 8 -0.25 -1.78 34.95
CA HIS A 8 -0.55 -1.99 33.54
C HIS A 8 -2.07 -1.92 33.37
N GLY A 9 -2.59 -0.68 33.23
CA GLY A 9 -3.99 -0.45 32.91
C GLY A 9 -4.34 -1.16 31.61
N THR A 10 -5.42 -1.94 31.64
CA THR A 10 -5.97 -2.61 30.46
C THR A 10 -6.17 -1.58 29.33
N PRO A 11 -5.66 -1.80 28.11
CA PRO A 11 -5.79 -0.81 27.03
C PRO A 11 -7.26 -0.56 26.70
N SER A 12 -7.63 0.72 26.52
CA SER A 12 -8.96 1.12 26.03
C SER A 12 -9.23 0.57 24.62
N ALA A 13 -10.49 0.43 24.23
CA ALA A 13 -10.88 -0.08 22.90
C ALA A 13 -10.17 0.68 21.75
N LYS A 14 -10.13 2.01 21.81
CA LYS A 14 -9.42 2.85 20.81
C LYS A 14 -7.92 2.54 20.70
N GLN A 15 -7.25 2.28 21.84
CA GLN A 15 -5.82 1.93 21.84
C GLN A 15 -5.56 0.54 21.26
N ARG A 16 -6.51 -0.39 21.45
CA ARG A 16 -6.44 -1.73 20.84
C ARG A 16 -6.59 -1.63 19.32
N ASP A 17 -7.54 -0.84 18.83
CA ASP A 17 -7.78 -0.63 17.39
C ASP A 17 -6.57 0.00 16.70
N ALA A 18 -5.98 1.06 17.30
CA ALA A 18 -4.79 1.71 16.74
C ALA A 18 -3.58 0.77 16.71
N SER A 19 -3.37 -0.01 17.77
CA SER A 19 -2.30 -1.02 17.84
C SER A 19 -2.49 -2.11 16.78
N PHE A 20 -3.73 -2.55 16.59
CA PHE A 20 -4.10 -3.54 15.57
C PHE A 20 -3.84 -3.01 14.15
N LYS A 21 -4.35 -1.82 13.81
CA LYS A 21 -4.09 -1.17 12.51
C LYS A 21 -2.58 -1.04 12.24
N LYS A 22 -1.81 -0.57 13.22
CA LYS A 22 -0.35 -0.43 13.11
C LYS A 22 0.36 -1.77 12.88
N LYS A 23 -0.09 -2.84 13.54
CA LYS A 23 0.46 -4.19 13.34
C LYS A 23 0.23 -4.66 11.90
N PHE A 24 -0.97 -4.47 11.36
CA PHE A 24 -1.30 -4.86 9.98
C PHE A 24 -0.54 -4.03 8.95
N ALA A 25 -0.53 -2.69 9.07
CA ALA A 25 0.25 -1.82 8.18
C ALA A 25 1.74 -2.20 8.17
N ARG A 26 2.32 -2.50 9.34
CA ARG A 26 3.71 -2.98 9.41
C ARG A 26 3.90 -4.32 8.70
N ASN A 27 2.99 -5.27 8.92
CA ASN A 27 3.10 -6.62 8.33
C ASN A 27 2.91 -6.59 6.81
N PHE A 28 1.92 -5.85 6.29
CA PHE A 28 1.73 -5.67 4.85
C PHE A 28 2.88 -4.89 4.22
N GLY A 29 3.35 -3.81 4.86
CA GLY A 29 4.54 -3.10 4.39
C GLY A 29 5.79 -4.01 4.37
N LYS A 30 5.91 -4.96 5.31
CA LYS A 30 6.96 -5.98 5.29
C LYS A 30 6.80 -6.91 4.08
N MET A 31 5.59 -7.40 3.81
CA MET A 31 5.33 -8.23 2.63
C MET A 31 5.72 -7.54 1.32
N PHE A 32 5.45 -6.24 1.19
CA PHE A 32 5.88 -5.46 0.04
C PHE A 32 7.40 -5.32 -0.04
N ARG A 33 8.04 -4.77 1.00
CA ARG A 33 9.49 -4.49 1.00
C ARG A 33 10.37 -5.73 0.84
N GLU A 34 9.93 -6.86 1.40
CA GLU A 34 10.65 -8.13 1.33
C GLU A 34 10.12 -9.04 0.20
N SER A 35 9.16 -8.57 -0.60
CA SER A 35 8.55 -9.33 -1.71
C SER A 35 8.02 -10.72 -1.30
N ILE A 36 7.41 -10.81 -0.11
CA ILE A 36 6.92 -12.08 0.44
C ILE A 36 5.60 -12.45 -0.23
N GLY A 37 5.62 -13.45 -1.12
CA GLY A 37 4.40 -13.99 -1.74
C GLY A 37 3.82 -13.14 -2.87
N THR A 38 4.64 -12.30 -3.49
CA THR A 38 4.27 -11.46 -4.63
C THR A 38 3.98 -12.28 -5.88
N ASP A 39 2.99 -11.87 -6.67
CA ASP A 39 2.51 -12.59 -7.86
C ASP A 39 2.43 -11.71 -9.12
N VAL A 40 2.89 -10.45 -9.04
CA VAL A 40 2.92 -9.51 -10.15
C VAL A 40 4.16 -8.61 -10.09
N ARG A 41 4.69 -8.27 -11.26
CA ARG A 41 5.75 -7.28 -11.44
C ARG A 41 5.19 -5.97 -11.99
N ILE A 42 5.58 -4.85 -11.39
CA ILE A 42 5.29 -3.51 -11.90
C ILE A 42 6.59 -2.92 -12.41
N ILE A 43 6.65 -2.64 -13.71
CA ILE A 43 7.82 -2.10 -14.40
C ILE A 43 7.60 -0.62 -14.61
N THR A 44 8.58 0.19 -14.22
CA THR A 44 8.66 1.62 -14.51
C THR A 44 9.83 1.87 -15.46
N GLY A 45 10.25 3.13 -15.63
CA GLY A 45 11.39 3.47 -16.49
C GLY A 45 12.66 2.70 -16.11
N ASP A 46 13.08 2.83 -14.86
CA ASP A 46 14.37 2.28 -14.40
C ASP A 46 14.23 1.21 -13.30
N ALA A 47 13.02 1.00 -12.76
CA ALA A 47 12.78 0.05 -11.68
C ALA A 47 11.78 -1.06 -12.03
N THR A 48 11.84 -2.13 -11.24
CA THR A 48 10.82 -3.17 -11.20
C THR A 48 10.45 -3.42 -9.75
N PHE A 49 9.16 -3.32 -9.44
CA PHE A 49 8.60 -3.60 -8.12
C PHE A 49 7.84 -4.93 -8.13
N GLN A 50 8.04 -5.75 -7.12
CA GLN A 50 7.23 -6.95 -6.91
C GLN A 50 6.04 -6.59 -6.01
N ALA A 51 4.84 -6.99 -6.40
CA ALA A 51 3.60 -6.66 -5.70
C ALA A 51 2.62 -7.83 -5.69
N HIS A 52 1.45 -7.59 -5.09
CA HIS A 52 0.38 -8.56 -4.95
C HIS A 52 -0.84 -8.08 -5.70
N THR A 53 -1.29 -8.88 -6.65
CA THR A 53 -2.45 -8.63 -7.49
C THR A 53 -3.69 -8.41 -6.63
N PHE A 54 -3.90 -9.23 -5.59
CA PHE A 54 -5.06 -9.07 -4.71
C PHE A 54 -5.07 -7.70 -4.00
N MET A 55 -3.91 -7.18 -3.58
CA MET A 55 -3.81 -5.90 -2.89
C MET A 55 -4.14 -4.75 -3.84
N LEU A 56 -3.59 -4.80 -5.06
CA LEU A 56 -3.89 -3.82 -6.10
C LEU A 56 -5.39 -3.80 -6.43
N LYS A 57 -5.99 -4.97 -6.68
CA LYS A 57 -7.41 -5.10 -7.03
C LYS A 57 -8.35 -4.66 -5.91
N ALA A 58 -8.00 -4.93 -4.66
CA ALA A 58 -8.84 -4.58 -3.51
C ALA A 58 -8.89 -3.07 -3.25
N GLN A 59 -7.88 -2.32 -3.69
CA GLN A 59 -7.69 -0.90 -3.39
C GLN A 59 -7.93 0.02 -4.60
N SER A 60 -8.24 -0.55 -5.76
CA SER A 60 -8.34 0.17 -7.03
C SER A 60 -9.28 -0.54 -7.98
N SER A 61 -10.34 0.16 -8.38
CA SER A 61 -11.27 -0.34 -9.40
C SER A 61 -10.57 -0.52 -10.75
N VAL A 62 -9.59 0.35 -11.05
CA VAL A 62 -8.78 0.32 -12.27
C VAL A 62 -7.88 -0.93 -12.29
N PHE A 63 -7.14 -1.21 -11.22
CA PHE A 63 -6.36 -2.44 -11.13
C PHE A 63 -7.26 -3.68 -11.10
N ALA A 64 -8.42 -3.62 -10.45
CA ALA A 64 -9.42 -4.69 -10.50
C ALA A 64 -9.81 -5.00 -11.94
N ALA A 65 -10.10 -3.99 -12.76
CA ALA A 65 -10.42 -4.16 -14.18
C ALA A 65 -9.22 -4.69 -14.99
N MET A 66 -8.00 -4.19 -14.77
CA MET A 66 -6.78 -4.65 -15.47
C MET A 66 -6.46 -6.12 -15.20
N PHE A 67 -6.63 -6.57 -13.95
CA PHE A 67 -6.31 -7.94 -13.55
C PHE A 67 -7.53 -8.88 -13.56
N ASN A 68 -8.69 -8.42 -13.98
CA ASN A 68 -9.85 -9.26 -14.30
C ASN A 68 -9.89 -9.46 -15.83
N ASN A 69 -10.16 -10.69 -16.27
CA ASN A 69 -10.23 -11.10 -17.69
C ASN A 69 -8.87 -11.23 -18.41
N ASN A 70 -8.91 -11.72 -19.65
CA ASN A 70 -7.80 -12.13 -20.54
C ASN A 70 -6.84 -11.00 -20.99
N MET A 71 -6.65 -9.97 -20.17
CA MET A 71 -5.72 -8.87 -20.44
C MET A 71 -4.26 -9.34 -20.33
N ILE A 72 -3.36 -8.69 -21.08
CA ILE A 72 -1.94 -9.07 -21.17
C ILE A 72 -1.29 -9.03 -19.78
N GLU A 73 -1.67 -8.09 -18.93
CA GLU A 73 -1.15 -7.92 -17.57
C GLU A 73 -1.47 -9.13 -16.70
N ASN A 74 -2.68 -9.70 -16.83
CA ASN A 74 -3.07 -10.89 -16.10
C ASN A 74 -2.38 -12.16 -16.62
N GLN A 75 -2.09 -12.23 -17.92
CA GLN A 75 -1.39 -13.36 -18.55
C GLN A 75 0.12 -13.33 -18.26
N THR A 76 0.74 -12.16 -18.39
CA THR A 76 2.19 -11.95 -18.23
C THR A 76 2.60 -11.70 -16.79
N LYS A 77 1.64 -11.48 -15.89
CA LYS A 77 1.87 -11.08 -14.50
C LYS A 77 2.80 -9.86 -14.41
N THR A 78 2.66 -8.96 -15.37
CA THR A 78 3.50 -7.77 -15.54
C THR A 78 2.62 -6.59 -15.90
N LEU A 79 2.77 -5.48 -15.18
CA LEU A 79 2.15 -4.19 -15.47
C LEU A 79 3.25 -3.16 -15.74
N THR A 80 3.14 -2.39 -16.81
CA THR A 80 4.07 -1.28 -17.08
C THR A 80 3.41 0.05 -16.74
N ILE A 81 4.06 0.88 -15.95
CA ILE A 81 3.63 2.24 -15.61
C ILE A 81 4.71 3.20 -16.12
N SER A 82 4.43 3.84 -17.26
CA SER A 82 5.38 4.74 -17.93
C SER A 82 5.14 6.22 -17.66
N ASP A 83 3.96 6.57 -17.13
CA ASP A 83 3.54 7.97 -16.96
C ASP A 83 4.05 8.61 -15.65
N PHE A 84 4.68 7.81 -14.78
CA PHE A 84 5.20 8.24 -13.49
C PHE A 84 6.58 7.63 -13.24
N ASP A 85 7.43 8.37 -12.54
CA ASP A 85 8.74 7.88 -12.15
C ASP A 85 8.69 6.84 -11.02
N ASP A 86 9.83 6.17 -10.83
CA ASP A 86 10.01 5.12 -9.84
C ASP A 86 9.66 5.56 -8.41
N VAL A 87 9.90 6.82 -8.06
CA VAL A 87 9.66 7.36 -6.71
C VAL A 87 8.17 7.50 -6.47
N VAL A 88 7.43 8.05 -7.44
CA VAL A 88 5.97 8.22 -7.36
C VAL A 88 5.27 6.86 -7.34
N VAL A 89 5.68 5.93 -8.21
CA VAL A 89 5.11 4.57 -8.24
C VAL A 89 5.41 3.81 -6.95
N LYS A 90 6.64 3.90 -6.42
CA LYS A 90 6.98 3.30 -5.12
C LYS A 90 6.15 3.90 -3.99
N GLY A 91 5.97 5.23 -3.97
CA GLY A 91 5.14 5.92 -2.98
C GLY A 91 3.69 5.45 -3.02
N MET A 92 3.10 5.33 -4.21
CA MET A 92 1.76 4.76 -4.42
C MET A 92 1.69 3.33 -3.86
N LEU A 93 2.67 2.47 -4.18
CA LEU A 93 2.68 1.10 -3.66
C LEU A 93 2.83 1.06 -2.13
N GLU A 94 3.65 1.92 -1.53
CA GLU A 94 3.74 2.00 -0.07
C GLU A 94 2.41 2.45 0.57
N TYR A 95 1.68 3.37 -0.06
CA TYR A 95 0.33 3.76 0.36
C TYR A 95 -0.61 2.55 0.39
N LEU A 96 -0.69 1.80 -0.72
CA LEU A 96 -1.62 0.67 -0.85
C LEU A 96 -1.43 -0.42 0.22
N TYR A 97 -0.23 -0.56 0.77
CA TYR A 97 0.05 -1.59 1.79
C TYR A 97 -0.04 -1.07 3.22
N THR A 98 0.14 0.23 3.44
CA THR A 98 0.35 0.76 4.80
C THR A 98 -0.57 1.92 5.16
N GLY A 99 -1.29 2.49 4.19
CA GLY A 99 -2.00 3.76 4.32
C GLY A 99 -1.09 4.97 4.50
N GLN A 100 0.24 4.78 4.44
CA GLN A 100 1.24 5.82 4.67
C GLN A 100 2.36 5.67 3.64
N PRO A 101 2.40 6.55 2.64
CA PRO A 101 3.45 6.48 1.65
C PRO A 101 4.76 7.08 2.20
N GLY A 102 5.91 6.52 1.82
CA GLY A 102 7.18 6.78 2.50
C GLY A 102 7.85 8.13 2.22
N CYS A 103 7.44 8.87 1.18
CA CYS A 103 8.15 10.07 0.69
C CYS A 103 7.20 11.22 0.29
N MET A 104 6.50 11.83 1.26
CA MET A 104 5.33 12.69 0.97
C MET A 104 5.53 14.15 0.63
N ALA A 105 6.44 14.85 1.29
CA ALA A 105 6.36 16.31 1.27
C ALA A 105 6.66 16.91 -0.13
N GLU A 106 7.55 16.27 -0.89
CA GLU A 106 8.11 16.87 -2.12
C GLU A 106 7.44 16.37 -3.42
N ARG A 107 6.63 15.31 -3.34
CA ARG A 107 6.00 14.64 -4.50
C ARG A 107 4.47 14.57 -4.41
N ALA A 108 3.88 15.31 -3.47
CA ALA A 108 2.44 15.26 -3.19
C ALA A 108 1.56 15.47 -4.45
N PRO A 109 1.86 16.42 -5.35
CA PRO A 109 1.07 16.60 -6.58
C PRO A 109 1.05 15.36 -7.48
N GLU A 110 2.21 14.75 -7.72
CA GLU A 110 2.34 13.57 -8.59
C GLU A 110 1.70 12.33 -7.95
N LEU A 111 1.75 12.24 -6.62
CA LEU A 111 1.09 11.18 -5.86
C LEU A 111 -0.43 11.31 -5.88
N LEU A 112 -0.96 12.52 -5.88
CA LEU A 112 -2.39 12.76 -6.08
C LEU A 112 -2.79 12.36 -7.51
N GLN A 113 -1.99 12.74 -8.52
CA GLN A 113 -2.26 12.39 -9.92
C GLN A 113 -2.27 10.87 -10.16
N ILE A 114 -1.31 10.13 -9.61
CA ILE A 114 -1.28 8.67 -9.76
C ILE A 114 -2.43 8.01 -8.97
N ALA A 115 -2.82 8.57 -7.81
CA ALA A 115 -3.95 8.09 -7.04
C ALA A 115 -5.28 8.27 -7.80
N GLU A 116 -5.49 9.43 -8.42
CA GLU A 116 -6.64 9.68 -9.29
C GLU A 116 -6.63 8.76 -10.51
N LYS A 117 -5.48 8.59 -11.18
CA LYS A 117 -5.37 7.73 -12.37
C LYS A 117 -5.80 6.30 -12.08
N TYR A 118 -5.38 5.76 -10.95
CA TYR A 118 -5.69 4.38 -10.56
C TYR A 118 -6.93 4.28 -9.68
N ASP A 119 -7.68 5.36 -9.48
CA ASP A 119 -8.89 5.35 -8.65
C ASP A 119 -8.65 4.67 -7.30
N LEU A 120 -7.62 5.15 -6.60
CA LEU A 120 -7.24 4.59 -5.31
C LEU A 120 -8.24 5.04 -4.27
N ASP A 121 -9.02 4.09 -3.76
CA ASP A 121 -10.12 4.36 -2.84
C ASP A 121 -9.55 4.95 -1.53
N GLU A 122 -10.13 6.07 -1.07
CA GLU A 122 -9.95 6.52 0.31
C GLU A 122 -10.71 5.53 1.19
N THR A 123 -10.08 4.40 1.53
CA THR A 123 -10.72 3.36 2.36
C THR A 123 -11.27 3.96 3.66
N GLU A 124 -12.59 4.18 3.66
CA GLU A 124 -13.48 4.74 4.68
C GLU A 124 -12.84 5.68 5.72
N GLY A 125 -12.84 6.96 5.36
CA GLY A 125 -12.60 8.06 6.29
C GLY A 125 -12.08 9.28 5.56
N GLY A 126 -12.91 9.84 4.67
CA GLY A 126 -12.68 11.18 4.12
C GLY A 126 -12.31 12.17 5.23
N LEU A 127 -11.42 13.09 4.88
CA LEU A 127 -10.90 14.18 5.71
C LEU A 127 -11.84 14.67 6.84
#